data_AF-A0A938FVC9-F1
#
_entry.id   AF-A0A938FVC9-F1
#
_cell.length_a   1.000
_cell.length_b   1.000
_cell.length_c   1.000
_cell.angle_alpha   90.00
_cell.angle_beta   90.00
_cell.angle_gamma   90.00
#
_symmetry.space_group_name_H-M   'P 1'
#
loop_
_entity.id
_entity.type
_entity.pdbx_description
1 polymer ?
#
loop_
_entity_poly.entity_id
_entity_poly.type
_entity_poly.pdbx_seq_one_letter_code
_entity_poly.pdbx_strand_id
1 'polypeptide(L)'
;MFENLSEKLQRVMKNLRGEGRLSAENMEVALREIRVALLEADVHFRVVKQLVENIRQKAVGEEVLAALSPSQQVVKIVNEELTKILGSHESRLRFSNAPPSAFLIVGLQGSGKTTTTGKLALWLSKNGHSPLMTSVDVYRPAAREQLRVLAGQLKLPLYAGAPEEKLPADLARSARREAANSGRDVLLVDTAGRLHIDEELMAELEELKRQLDPVEILFVADAMTGQDAVKSAEAFHKRLGITGVILTKMDGDARGGAALSIRHVTGQPLKFVGVGEKLDALEPFHPDRAASRILGMGDILSFIEKAQEAIDKKQAVEMQRKLIDNEFTLEDFRDQIRQLKKLGPLEGILSMMPNMGILKDLKNVKVDEKEMGRVVAIIDSMTPGERRNHMIING
;
A
#
# COMPACT_ATOMS: atom_id res chain seq x y z
N MET A 1 7.60 -1.35 -4.40
CA MET A 1 6.53 -0.32 -4.32
C MET A 1 6.97 1.06 -4.80
N PHE A 2 8.09 1.62 -4.32
CA PHE A 2 8.55 2.97 -4.73
C PHE A 2 10.05 3.05 -5.04
N GLU A 3 10.70 1.93 -5.36
CA GLU A 3 12.17 1.80 -5.30
C GLU A 3 12.91 2.86 -6.13
N ASN A 4 12.52 3.06 -7.40
CA ASN A 4 13.12 4.07 -8.27
C ASN A 4 12.99 5.50 -7.73
N LEU A 5 11.82 5.86 -7.20
CA LEU A 5 11.60 7.18 -6.60
C LEU A 5 12.40 7.31 -5.30
N SER A 6 12.42 6.24 -4.50
CA SER A 6 13.13 6.19 -3.24
C SER A 6 14.64 6.35 -3.42
N GLU A 7 15.27 5.61 -4.33
CA GLU A 7 16.71 5.70 -4.58
C GLU A 7 17.14 7.11 -4.97
N LYS A 8 16.36 7.75 -5.85
CA LYS A 8 16.64 9.11 -6.31
C LYS A 8 16.50 10.12 -5.19
N LEU A 9 15.40 10.08 -4.44
CA LEU A 9 15.17 10.98 -3.31
C LEU A 9 16.19 10.76 -2.19
N GLN A 10 16.55 9.51 -1.88
CA GLN A 10 17.59 9.18 -0.91
C GLN A 10 18.94 9.78 -1.30
N ARG A 11 19.30 9.76 -2.60
CA ARG A 11 20.53 10.40 -3.10
C ARG A 11 20.51 11.91 -2.85
N VAL A 12 19.40 12.59 -3.15
CA VAL A 12 19.25 14.03 -2.87
C VAL A 12 19.40 14.31 -1.37
N MET A 13 18.74 13.50 -0.53
CA MET A 13 18.81 13.66 0.93
C MET A 13 20.21 13.38 1.49
N LYS A 14 20.97 12.44 0.91
CA LYS A 14 22.35 12.17 1.30
C LYS A 14 23.26 13.36 1.02
N ASN A 15 23.12 13.99 -0.15
CA ASN A 15 23.90 15.17 -0.52
C ASN A 15 23.60 16.34 0.45
N LEU A 16 22.32 16.58 0.74
CA LEU A 16 21.88 17.59 1.72
C LEU A 16 22.42 17.34 3.15
N ARG A 17 22.57 16.08 3.57
CA ARG A 17 23.14 15.73 4.88
C ARG A 17 24.64 15.98 4.98
N GLY A 18 25.36 15.94 3.86
CA GLY A 18 26.80 16.24 3.81
C GLY A 18 27.13 17.73 3.99
N GLU A 19 26.14 18.59 3.75
CA GLU A 19 26.25 20.04 3.92
C GLU A 19 25.99 20.43 5.40
N GLY A 20 26.98 20.97 6.09
CA GLY A 20 26.89 21.31 7.52
C GLY A 20 25.93 22.46 7.86
N ARG A 21 25.48 23.24 6.86
CA ARG A 21 24.47 24.30 6.98
C ARG A 21 23.60 24.34 5.72
N LEU A 22 22.32 24.69 5.88
CA LEU A 22 21.43 24.93 4.76
C LEU A 22 21.64 26.36 4.24
N SER A 23 22.23 26.48 3.05
CA SER A 23 22.25 27.73 2.29
C SER A 23 21.05 27.76 1.33
N ALA A 24 20.64 28.96 0.92
CA ALA A 24 19.60 29.13 -0.10
C ALA A 24 19.97 28.44 -1.43
N GLU A 25 21.26 28.45 -1.77
CA GLU A 25 21.80 27.81 -2.97
C GLU A 25 21.69 26.27 -2.90
N ASN A 26 22.12 25.67 -1.78
CA ASN A 26 22.02 24.22 -1.57
C ASN A 26 20.55 23.76 -1.56
N MET A 27 19.65 24.59 -1.02
CA MET A 27 18.21 24.30 -1.03
C MET A 27 17.64 24.29 -2.45
N GLU A 28 17.95 25.29 -3.29
CA GLU A 28 17.46 25.34 -4.67
C GLU A 28 18.02 24.19 -5.52
N VAL A 29 19.28 23.79 -5.30
CA VAL A 29 19.86 22.60 -5.93
C VAL A 29 19.07 21.35 -5.55
N ALA A 30 18.81 21.14 -4.25
CA ALA A 30 18.03 19.99 -3.80
C ALA A 30 16.59 19.98 -4.33
N LEU A 31 15.90 21.13 -4.34
CA LEU A 31 14.56 21.26 -4.91
C LEU A 31 14.54 20.93 -6.40
N ARG A 32 15.57 21.34 -7.15
CA ARG A 32 15.73 20.99 -8.56
C ARG A 32 15.92 19.49 -8.75
N GLU A 33 16.74 18.84 -7.93
CA GLU A 33 16.95 17.39 -8.00
C GLU A 33 15.69 16.60 -7.62
N ILE A 34 14.97 17.02 -6.57
CA ILE A 34 13.66 16.45 -6.18
C ILE A 34 12.68 16.56 -7.34
N ARG A 35 12.61 17.73 -7.99
CA ARG A 35 11.74 17.95 -9.17
C ARG A 35 12.06 16.96 -10.29
N VAL A 36 13.34 16.79 -10.62
CA VAL A 36 13.77 15.85 -11.67
C VAL A 36 13.43 14.42 -11.28
N ALA A 37 13.72 14.01 -10.05
CA ALA A 37 13.42 12.67 -9.55
C ALA A 37 11.92 12.33 -9.64
N LEU A 38 11.05 13.27 -9.28
CA LEU A 38 9.60 13.10 -9.35
C LEU A 38 9.11 12.99 -10.81
N LEU A 39 9.62 13.83 -11.71
CA LEU A 39 9.23 13.78 -13.14
C LEU A 39 9.70 12.49 -13.80
N GLU A 40 10.92 12.02 -13.51
CA GLU A 40 11.43 10.74 -14.02
C GLU A 40 10.68 9.53 -13.44
N ALA A 41 10.01 9.70 -12.30
CA ALA A 41 9.11 8.71 -11.71
C ALA A 41 7.67 8.81 -12.27
N ASP A 42 7.47 9.50 -13.40
CA ASP A 42 6.17 9.76 -14.04
C ASP A 42 5.14 10.43 -13.12
N VAL A 43 5.58 11.26 -12.17
CA VAL A 43 4.67 12.11 -11.40
C VAL A 43 4.16 13.25 -12.29
N HIS A 44 2.85 13.51 -12.25
CA HIS A 44 2.21 14.54 -13.06
C HIS A 44 2.80 15.93 -12.75
N PHE A 45 3.16 16.69 -13.78
CA PHE A 45 3.90 17.96 -13.64
C PHE A 45 3.25 18.97 -12.68
N ARG A 46 1.90 19.08 -12.67
CA ARG A 46 1.13 19.91 -11.72
C ARG A 46 1.43 19.53 -10.26
N VAL A 47 1.48 18.24 -9.96
CA VAL A 47 1.77 17.71 -8.61
C VAL A 47 3.21 18.06 -8.23
N VAL A 48 4.15 17.83 -9.14
CA VAL A 48 5.56 18.15 -8.91
C VAL A 48 5.75 19.63 -8.64
N LYS A 49 5.15 20.49 -9.46
CA LYS A 49 5.22 21.95 -9.30
C LYS A 49 4.66 22.39 -7.95
N GLN A 50 3.49 21.86 -7.57
CA GLN A 50 2.85 22.20 -6.30
C GLN A 50 3.68 21.72 -5.10
N LEU A 51 4.19 20.48 -5.15
CA LEU A 51 5.01 19.90 -4.10
C LEU A 51 6.30 20.69 -3.87
N VAL A 52 7.04 20.98 -4.94
CA VAL A 52 8.29 21.75 -4.86
C VAL A 52 8.05 23.16 -4.31
N GLU A 53 6.96 23.82 -4.72
CA GLU A 53 6.63 25.14 -4.21
C GLU A 53 6.26 25.12 -2.72
N ASN A 54 5.45 24.14 -2.30
CA ASN A 54 5.11 24.00 -0.88
C ASN A 54 6.35 23.74 -0.01
N ILE A 55 7.26 22.87 -0.48
CA ILE A 55 8.52 22.60 0.24
C ILE A 55 9.35 23.87 0.33
N ARG A 56 9.49 24.63 -0.76
CA ARG A 56 10.23 25.92 -0.77
C ARG A 56 9.67 26.90 0.26
N GLN A 57 8.36 27.14 0.26
CA GLN A 57 7.71 28.09 1.17
C GLN A 57 7.92 27.68 2.64
N LYS A 58 7.75 26.40 2.97
CA LYS A 58 7.95 25.88 4.32
C LYS A 58 9.41 25.93 4.78
N ALA A 59 10.33 25.61 3.88
CA ALA A 59 11.75 25.60 4.20
C ALA A 59 12.34 27.00 4.40
N VAL A 60 11.71 28.04 3.84
CA VAL A 60 12.06 29.46 4.07
C VAL A 60 11.33 30.05 5.27
N GLY A 61 10.09 29.62 5.54
CA GLY A 61 9.20 30.20 6.55
C GLY A 61 9.22 29.57 7.94
N GLU A 62 9.65 28.32 8.09
CA GLU A 62 9.92 27.77 9.43
C GLU A 62 11.25 28.33 9.94
N GLU A 63 11.21 29.15 10.98
CA GLU A 63 12.36 29.30 11.88
C GLU A 63 12.83 27.89 12.23
N VAL A 64 14.04 27.55 11.78
CA VAL A 64 14.64 26.24 11.95
C VAL A 64 14.50 25.85 13.42
N LEU A 65 13.56 24.95 13.72
CA LEU A 65 13.29 24.51 15.09
C LEU A 65 14.62 24.02 15.67
N ALA A 66 15.11 24.66 16.72
CA ALA A 66 16.47 24.54 17.24
C ALA A 66 16.89 23.12 17.66
N ALA A 67 15.98 22.14 17.62
CA ALA A 67 16.21 20.76 18.02
C ALA A 67 16.66 19.82 16.89
N LEU A 68 16.48 20.17 15.61
CA LEU A 68 16.83 19.29 14.48
C LEU A 68 17.94 19.89 13.62
N SER A 69 18.75 19.02 13.00
CA SER A 69 19.69 19.50 11.99
C SER A 69 18.91 20.07 10.80
N PRO A 70 19.41 21.10 10.11
CA PRO A 70 18.71 21.66 8.95
C PRO A 70 18.38 20.61 7.87
N SER A 71 19.27 19.63 7.66
CA SER A 71 19.05 18.53 6.74
C SER A 71 17.93 17.57 7.18
N GLN A 72 17.77 17.32 8.48
CA GLN A 72 16.64 16.56 9.02
C GLN A 72 15.31 17.31 8.88
N GLN A 73 15.34 18.64 9.01
CA GLN A 73 14.15 19.47 8.83
C GLN A 73 13.63 19.40 7.40
N VAL A 74 14.51 19.47 6.39
CA VAL A 74 14.10 19.32 4.98
C VAL A 74 13.49 17.95 4.71
N VAL A 75 14.09 16.89 5.24
CA VAL A 75 13.53 15.52 5.12
C VAL A 75 12.13 15.45 5.74
N LYS A 76 11.93 16.06 6.91
CA LYS A 76 10.63 16.13 7.59
C LYS A 76 9.60 16.88 6.74
N ILE A 77 9.93 18.07 6.23
CA ILE A 77 9.05 18.86 5.37
C ILE A 77 8.64 18.06 4.13
N VAL A 78 9.59 17.38 3.49
CA VAL A 78 9.31 16.55 2.31
C VAL A 78 8.42 15.36 2.68
N ASN A 79 8.66 14.70 3.82
CA ASN A 79 7.81 13.60 4.30
C ASN A 79 6.37 14.06 4.53
N GLU A 80 6.19 15.20 5.20
CA GLU A 80 4.88 15.77 5.49
C GLU A 80 4.14 16.16 4.21
N GLU A 81 4.82 16.78 3.24
CA GLU A 81 4.19 17.16 1.98
C GLU A 81 3.86 15.93 1.10
N LEU A 82 4.74 14.92 1.05
CA LEU A 82 4.44 13.66 0.39
C LEU A 82 3.25 12.95 1.05
N THR A 83 3.23 12.89 2.38
CA THR A 83 2.12 12.32 3.16
C THR A 83 0.84 13.10 2.84
N LYS A 84 0.85 14.43 2.86
CA LYS A 84 -0.33 15.25 2.55
C LYS A 84 -0.88 14.98 1.13
N ILE A 85 0.00 14.81 0.15
CA ILE A 85 -0.40 14.49 -1.23
C ILE A 85 -0.99 13.08 -1.32
N LEU A 86 -0.40 12.08 -0.66
CA LEU A 86 -0.87 10.68 -0.65
C LEU A 86 -2.10 10.47 0.24
N GLY A 87 -2.22 11.28 1.29
CA GLY A 87 -3.25 11.26 2.33
C GLY A 87 -2.75 11.47 3.72
N SER A 88 -3.48 12.26 4.52
CA SER A 88 -3.16 12.39 5.93
C SER A 88 -3.43 11.09 6.71
N HIS A 89 -4.43 10.30 6.32
CA HIS A 89 -4.82 9.07 7.02
C HIS A 89 -5.28 7.97 6.07
N GLU A 90 -5.27 6.73 6.57
CA GLU A 90 -5.88 5.57 5.92
C GLU A 90 -7.37 5.84 5.65
N SER A 91 -7.81 5.55 4.41
CA SER A 91 -9.21 5.67 4.03
C SER A 91 -9.90 4.31 4.01
N ARG A 92 -10.77 4.06 4.98
CA ARG A 92 -11.58 2.84 5.04
C ARG A 92 -12.65 2.77 3.95
N LEU A 93 -13.14 1.56 3.69
CA LEU A 93 -14.35 1.34 2.88
C LEU A 93 -15.58 1.84 3.65
N ARG A 94 -16.52 2.43 2.92
CA ARG A 94 -17.82 2.86 3.42
C ARG A 94 -18.86 1.79 3.10
N PHE A 95 -19.79 1.62 4.03
CA PHE A 95 -20.88 0.66 3.92
C PHE A 95 -22.21 1.40 4.10
N SER A 96 -23.25 0.90 3.44
CA SER A 96 -24.62 1.38 3.62
C SER A 96 -25.15 0.91 4.98
N ASN A 97 -26.02 1.72 5.58
CA ASN A 97 -26.81 1.30 6.75
C ASN A 97 -27.82 0.19 6.39
N ALA A 98 -28.18 0.08 5.11
CA ALA A 98 -29.07 -0.95 4.58
C ALA A 98 -28.28 -1.88 3.63
N PRO A 99 -28.01 -3.14 4.02
CA PRO A 99 -27.36 -4.11 3.14
C PRO A 99 -28.27 -4.56 1.99
N PRO A 100 -27.71 -5.01 0.84
CA PRO A 100 -26.28 -5.08 0.54
C PRO A 100 -25.68 -3.71 0.16
N SER A 101 -24.45 -3.45 0.61
CA SER A 101 -23.63 -2.34 0.12
C SER A 101 -23.10 -2.68 -1.27
N ALA A 102 -23.54 -1.97 -2.30
CA ALA A 102 -23.06 -2.16 -3.67
C ALA A 102 -21.75 -1.39 -3.90
N PHE A 103 -20.70 -2.09 -4.31
CA PHE A 103 -19.41 -1.54 -4.71
C PHE A 103 -19.22 -1.75 -6.21
N LEU A 104 -19.07 -0.66 -6.96
CA LEU A 104 -18.87 -0.67 -8.40
C LEU A 104 -17.37 -0.56 -8.71
N ILE A 105 -16.81 -1.56 -9.39
CA ILE A 105 -15.39 -1.63 -9.69
C ILE A 105 -15.16 -1.24 -11.16
N VAL A 106 -14.52 -0.09 -11.36
CA VAL A 106 -14.35 0.54 -12.68
C VAL A 106 -12.88 0.80 -13.00
N GLY A 107 -12.57 1.01 -14.28
CA GLY A 107 -11.20 1.25 -14.73
C GLY A 107 -10.93 0.74 -16.15
N LEU A 108 -9.77 1.10 -16.68
CA LEU A 108 -9.37 0.72 -18.03
C LEU A 108 -9.18 -0.80 -18.20
N GLN A 109 -9.17 -1.25 -19.45
CA GLN A 109 -8.81 -2.62 -19.78
C GLN A 109 -7.38 -2.93 -19.30
N GLY A 110 -7.19 -4.14 -18.77
CA GLY A 110 -5.87 -4.57 -18.29
C GLY A 110 -5.42 -3.98 -16.94
N SER A 111 -6.21 -3.10 -16.31
CA SER A 111 -5.86 -2.53 -15.00
C SER A 111 -5.98 -3.51 -13.83
N GLY A 112 -6.53 -4.70 -14.07
CA GLY A 112 -6.67 -5.75 -13.06
C GLY A 112 -8.00 -5.72 -12.28
N LYS A 113 -9.08 -5.15 -12.83
CA LYS A 113 -10.42 -5.09 -12.21
C LYS A 113 -10.90 -6.44 -11.69
N THR A 114 -11.08 -7.44 -12.56
CA THR A 114 -11.60 -8.77 -12.21
C THR A 114 -10.77 -9.45 -11.11
N THR A 115 -9.44 -9.38 -11.20
CA THR A 115 -8.55 -9.90 -10.15
C THR A 115 -8.71 -9.14 -8.85
N THR A 116 -8.78 -7.80 -8.92
CA THR A 116 -8.98 -6.93 -7.75
C THR A 116 -10.33 -7.21 -7.09
N THR A 117 -11.39 -7.48 -7.85
CA THR A 117 -12.70 -7.90 -7.35
C THR A 117 -12.58 -9.14 -6.47
N GLY A 118 -11.89 -10.19 -6.95
CA GLY A 118 -11.69 -11.40 -6.14
C GLY A 118 -10.82 -11.17 -4.91
N LYS A 119 -9.72 -10.41 -5.03
CA LYS A 119 -8.86 -10.07 -3.89
C LYS A 119 -9.61 -9.26 -2.82
N LEU A 120 -10.42 -8.29 -3.26
CA LEU A 120 -11.24 -7.48 -2.37
C LEU A 120 -12.33 -8.31 -1.70
N ALA A 121 -12.95 -9.25 -2.42
CA ALA A 121 -13.88 -10.21 -1.84
C ALA A 121 -13.22 -11.05 -0.74
N LEU A 122 -12.01 -11.57 -0.99
CA LEU A 122 -11.27 -12.33 0.00
C LEU A 122 -10.92 -11.46 1.22
N TRP A 123 -10.46 -10.23 0.99
CA TRP A 123 -10.14 -9.30 2.07
C TRP A 123 -11.39 -9.00 2.92
N LEU A 124 -12.53 -8.69 2.29
CA LEU A 124 -13.80 -8.44 2.97
C LEU A 124 -14.25 -9.66 3.80
N SER A 125 -14.16 -10.86 3.22
CA SER A 125 -14.49 -12.12 3.90
C SER A 125 -13.63 -12.35 5.15
N LYS A 126 -12.32 -12.11 5.06
CA LYS A 126 -11.40 -12.18 6.21
C LYS A 126 -11.67 -11.11 7.27
N ASN A 127 -12.32 -10.00 6.90
CA ASN A 127 -12.65 -8.89 7.79
C ASN A 127 -14.11 -8.89 8.26
N GLY A 128 -14.78 -10.05 8.24
CA GLY A 128 -16.09 -10.24 8.85
C GLY A 128 -17.29 -9.87 7.97
N HIS A 129 -17.07 -9.57 6.69
CA HIS A 129 -18.13 -9.34 5.72
C HIS A 129 -18.45 -10.61 4.91
N SER A 130 -19.61 -10.60 4.26
CA SER A 130 -20.15 -11.71 3.45
C SER A 130 -20.37 -11.27 2.00
N PRO A 131 -19.28 -11.14 1.20
CA PRO A 131 -19.37 -10.58 -0.14
C PRO A 131 -20.02 -11.55 -1.14
N LEU A 132 -20.81 -10.99 -2.06
CA LEU A 132 -21.24 -11.62 -3.31
C LEU A 132 -20.55 -10.91 -4.48
N MET A 133 -19.92 -11.66 -5.38
CA MET A 133 -19.34 -11.10 -6.60
C MET A 133 -20.27 -11.27 -7.79
N THR A 134 -20.23 -10.33 -8.73
CA THR A 134 -20.86 -10.47 -10.05
C THR A 134 -20.00 -9.78 -11.11
N SER A 135 -20.02 -10.29 -12.33
CA SER A 135 -19.42 -9.63 -13.49
C SER A 135 -20.51 -9.16 -14.42
N VAL A 136 -20.52 -7.87 -14.71
CA VAL A 136 -21.41 -7.25 -15.70
C VAL A 136 -20.68 -6.98 -17.01
N ASP A 137 -19.47 -7.53 -17.18
CA ASP A 137 -18.74 -7.50 -18.45
C ASP A 137 -19.37 -8.53 -19.41
N VAL A 138 -20.29 -8.03 -20.24
CA VAL A 138 -21.00 -8.81 -21.26
C VAL A 138 -20.27 -8.84 -22.60
N TYR A 139 -19.21 -8.03 -22.74
CA TYR A 139 -18.48 -7.87 -24.00
C TYR A 139 -17.30 -8.82 -24.12
N ARG A 140 -16.69 -9.20 -23.00
CA ARG A 140 -15.60 -10.19 -22.96
C ARG A 140 -16.16 -11.59 -22.72
N PRO A 141 -16.09 -12.52 -23.70
CA PRO A 141 -16.69 -13.86 -23.59
C PRO A 141 -16.24 -14.64 -22.36
N ALA A 142 -14.98 -14.44 -21.94
CA ALA A 142 -14.38 -15.14 -20.81
C ALA A 142 -14.42 -14.36 -19.48
N ALA A 143 -14.94 -13.13 -19.42
CA ALA A 143 -14.86 -12.33 -18.19
C ALA A 143 -15.71 -12.93 -17.04
N ARG A 144 -16.94 -13.34 -17.34
CA ARG A 144 -17.81 -14.02 -16.35
C ARG A 144 -17.22 -15.35 -15.91
N GLU A 145 -16.70 -16.12 -16.86
CA GLU A 145 -16.05 -17.40 -16.57
C GLU A 145 -14.76 -17.22 -15.74
N GLN A 146 -13.96 -16.20 -16.05
CA GLN A 146 -12.76 -15.85 -15.30
C GLN A 146 -13.11 -15.53 -13.84
N LEU A 147 -14.14 -14.70 -13.60
CA LEU A 147 -14.58 -14.40 -12.24
C LEU A 147 -15.18 -15.63 -11.56
N ARG A 148 -15.84 -16.53 -12.30
CA ARG A 148 -16.36 -17.80 -11.76
C ARG A 148 -15.28 -18.74 -11.28
N VAL A 149 -14.23 -18.93 -12.08
CA VAL A 149 -13.06 -19.73 -11.69
C VAL A 149 -12.41 -19.12 -10.44
N LEU A 150 -12.24 -17.80 -10.42
CA LEU A 150 -11.68 -17.07 -9.28
C LEU A 150 -12.52 -17.24 -8.01
N ALA A 151 -13.84 -17.10 -8.11
CA ALA A 151 -14.76 -17.31 -6.99
C ALA A 151 -14.70 -18.76 -6.47
N GLY A 152 -14.60 -19.75 -7.37
CA GLY A 152 -14.43 -21.15 -7.00
C GLY A 152 -13.13 -21.42 -6.24
N GLN A 153 -12.01 -20.84 -6.69
CA GLN A 153 -10.72 -20.93 -5.99
C GLN A 153 -10.77 -20.32 -4.60
N LEU A 154 -11.46 -19.18 -4.46
CA LEU A 154 -11.64 -18.46 -3.20
C LEU A 154 -12.72 -19.09 -2.29
N LYS A 155 -13.53 -20.01 -2.83
CA LYS A 155 -14.74 -20.54 -2.18
C LYS A 155 -15.70 -19.43 -1.74
N LEU A 156 -15.82 -18.37 -2.54
CA LEU A 156 -16.69 -17.23 -2.28
C LEU A 156 -17.90 -17.20 -3.21
N PRO A 157 -19.04 -16.65 -2.76
CA PRO A 157 -20.26 -16.57 -3.57
C PRO A 157 -20.07 -15.74 -4.85
N LEU A 158 -20.68 -16.20 -5.93
CA LEU A 158 -20.76 -15.52 -7.21
C LEU A 158 -22.19 -15.60 -7.76
N TYR A 159 -22.71 -14.48 -8.23
CA TYR A 159 -23.87 -14.46 -9.11
C TYR A 159 -23.39 -14.52 -10.57
N ALA A 160 -23.67 -15.63 -11.26
CA ALA A 160 -23.26 -15.84 -12.66
C ALA A 160 -24.23 -15.21 -13.68
N GLY A 161 -25.42 -14.81 -13.25
CA GLY A 161 -26.54 -14.43 -14.12
C GLY A 161 -27.29 -15.62 -14.70
N ALA A 162 -28.54 -15.41 -15.05
CA ALA A 162 -29.34 -16.36 -15.82
C ALA A 162 -28.99 -16.26 -17.33
N PRO A 163 -29.14 -17.34 -18.12
CA PRO A 163 -28.82 -17.35 -19.56
C PRO A 163 -29.49 -16.24 -20.40
N GLU A 164 -30.69 -15.81 -19.98
CA GLU A 164 -31.48 -14.75 -20.58
C GLU A 164 -30.96 -13.33 -20.28
N GLU A 165 -30.12 -13.16 -19.25
CA GLU A 165 -29.60 -11.86 -18.82
C GLU A 165 -28.37 -11.44 -19.65
N LYS A 166 -28.66 -10.66 -20.70
CA LYS A 166 -27.67 -10.18 -21.67
C LYS A 166 -27.20 -8.75 -21.42
N LEU A 167 -27.95 -7.95 -20.68
CA LEU A 167 -27.62 -6.55 -20.41
C LEU A 167 -26.91 -6.40 -19.06
N PRO A 168 -25.87 -5.54 -18.95
CA PRO A 168 -25.18 -5.27 -17.69
C PRO A 168 -26.12 -4.83 -16.57
N ALA A 169 -27.10 -3.99 -16.88
CA ALA A 169 -28.08 -3.47 -15.93
C ALA A 169 -28.97 -4.57 -15.31
N ASP A 170 -29.42 -5.53 -16.12
CA ASP A 170 -30.25 -6.64 -15.65
C ASP A 170 -29.48 -7.54 -14.69
N LEU A 171 -28.25 -7.90 -15.06
CA LEU A 171 -27.34 -8.68 -14.22
C LEU A 171 -27.07 -8.00 -12.89
N ALA A 172 -26.79 -6.70 -12.93
CA ALA A 172 -26.52 -5.90 -11.73
C ALA A 172 -27.72 -5.90 -10.77
N ARG A 173 -28.93 -5.72 -11.32
CA ARG A 173 -30.18 -5.71 -10.55
C ARG A 173 -30.49 -7.07 -9.94
N SER A 174 -30.33 -8.14 -10.70
CA SER A 174 -30.58 -9.49 -10.21
C SER A 174 -29.52 -9.93 -9.21
N ALA A 175 -28.25 -9.57 -9.40
CA ALA A 175 -27.20 -9.79 -8.40
C ALA A 175 -27.48 -9.07 -7.08
N ARG A 176 -28.01 -7.84 -7.12
CA ARG A 176 -28.43 -7.10 -5.92
C ARG A 176 -29.58 -7.80 -5.19
N ARG A 177 -30.56 -8.33 -5.94
CA ARG A 177 -31.66 -9.12 -5.38
C ARG A 177 -31.15 -10.42 -4.75
N GLU A 178 -30.25 -11.13 -5.43
CA GLU A 178 -29.63 -12.34 -4.91
C GLU A 178 -28.83 -12.06 -3.62
N ALA A 179 -28.04 -10.98 -3.59
CA ALA A 179 -27.30 -10.58 -2.40
C ALA A 179 -28.24 -10.35 -1.20
N ALA A 180 -29.36 -9.63 -1.42
CA ALA A 180 -30.35 -9.41 -0.38
C ALA A 180 -31.01 -10.72 0.09
N ASN A 181 -31.45 -11.57 -0.84
CA ASN A 181 -32.14 -12.82 -0.53
C ASN A 181 -31.24 -13.84 0.19
N SER A 182 -29.95 -13.87 -0.15
CA SER A 182 -28.97 -14.78 0.44
C SER A 182 -28.26 -14.21 1.67
N GLY A 183 -28.71 -13.06 2.18
CA GLY A 183 -28.18 -12.44 3.40
C GLY A 183 -26.75 -11.91 3.28
N ARG A 184 -26.32 -11.54 2.07
CA ARG A 184 -25.01 -10.97 1.78
C ARG A 184 -25.03 -9.47 2.03
N ASP A 185 -24.03 -8.97 2.74
CA ASP A 185 -23.93 -7.57 3.16
C ASP A 185 -23.16 -6.68 2.17
N VAL A 186 -22.39 -7.27 1.26
CA VAL A 186 -21.63 -6.54 0.22
C VAL A 186 -21.83 -7.19 -1.15
N LEU A 187 -22.12 -6.37 -2.16
CA LEU A 187 -22.16 -6.76 -3.56
C LEU A 187 -20.98 -6.11 -4.30
N LEU A 188 -20.08 -6.91 -4.86
CA LEU A 188 -18.98 -6.44 -5.70
C LEU A 188 -19.33 -6.62 -7.17
N VAL A 189 -19.37 -5.52 -7.92
CA VAL A 189 -19.75 -5.50 -9.34
C VAL A 189 -18.52 -5.20 -10.19
N ASP A 190 -17.99 -6.23 -10.87
CA ASP A 190 -16.89 -6.11 -11.84
C ASP A 190 -17.43 -5.64 -13.20
N THR A 191 -17.04 -4.45 -13.64
CA THR A 191 -17.48 -3.89 -14.93
C THR A 191 -16.52 -4.24 -16.07
N ALA A 192 -17.00 -4.10 -17.29
CA ALA A 192 -16.14 -4.16 -18.47
C ALA A 192 -15.03 -3.09 -18.40
N GLY A 193 -13.89 -3.40 -19.03
CA GLY A 193 -12.86 -2.42 -19.34
C GLY A 193 -12.75 -2.20 -20.84
N ARG A 194 -12.42 -0.98 -21.24
CA ARG A 194 -12.01 -0.66 -22.62
C ARG A 194 -10.62 -0.02 -22.65
N LEU A 195 -9.99 -0.04 -23.83
CA LEU A 195 -8.67 0.55 -24.07
C LEU A 195 -8.69 2.08 -23.91
N HIS A 196 -9.79 2.70 -24.31
CA HIS A 196 -10.00 4.14 -24.20
C HIS A 196 -11.35 4.42 -23.56
N ILE A 197 -11.46 5.62 -23.00
CA ILE A 197 -12.73 6.14 -22.51
C ILE A 197 -13.53 6.58 -23.72
N ASP A 198 -14.62 5.88 -24.01
CA ASP A 198 -15.59 6.26 -25.02
C ASP A 198 -16.92 6.65 -24.36
N GLU A 199 -17.73 7.44 -25.06
CA GLU A 199 -19.00 7.97 -24.54
C GLU A 199 -20.03 6.87 -24.29
N GLU A 200 -20.04 5.82 -25.10
CA GLU A 200 -20.96 4.69 -24.97
C GLU A 200 -20.75 3.95 -23.64
N LEU A 201 -19.50 3.61 -23.31
CA LEU A 201 -19.14 2.97 -22.04
C LEU A 201 -19.49 3.86 -20.85
N MET A 202 -19.17 5.15 -20.93
CA MET A 202 -19.44 6.07 -19.81
C MET A 202 -20.95 6.21 -19.58
N ALA A 203 -21.76 6.26 -20.64
CA ALA A 203 -23.22 6.28 -20.52
C ALA A 203 -23.77 5.00 -19.89
N GLU A 204 -23.22 3.83 -20.26
CA GLU A 204 -23.59 2.56 -19.65
C GLU A 204 -23.23 2.50 -18.15
N LEU A 205 -22.02 2.94 -17.79
CA LEU A 205 -21.57 2.98 -16.39
C LEU A 205 -22.37 3.98 -15.56
N GLU A 206 -22.79 5.10 -16.14
CA GLU A 206 -23.70 6.06 -15.49
C GLU A 206 -25.07 5.45 -15.24
N GLU A 207 -25.60 4.68 -16.19
CA GLU A 207 -26.86 3.96 -16.00
C GLU A 207 -26.73 2.89 -14.91
N LEU A 208 -25.65 2.11 -14.92
CA LEU A 208 -25.34 1.16 -13.84
C LEU A 208 -25.26 1.84 -12.48
N LYS A 209 -24.59 3.00 -12.40
CA LYS A 209 -24.51 3.81 -11.18
C LYS A 209 -25.90 4.23 -10.72
N ARG A 210 -26.76 4.75 -11.61
CA ARG A 210 -28.13 5.17 -11.26
C ARG A 210 -28.96 4.02 -10.70
N GLN A 211 -28.86 2.83 -11.29
CA GLN A 211 -29.65 1.68 -10.87
C GLN A 211 -29.13 1.02 -9.58
N LEU A 212 -27.81 0.97 -9.41
CA LEU A 212 -27.18 0.33 -8.26
C LEU A 212 -27.08 1.23 -7.04
N ASP A 213 -27.08 2.56 -7.20
CA ASP A 213 -26.80 3.53 -6.14
C ASP A 213 -25.61 3.09 -5.26
N PRO A 214 -24.42 2.90 -5.86
CA PRO A 214 -23.29 2.27 -5.18
C PRO A 214 -22.72 3.18 -4.08
N VAL A 215 -22.44 2.60 -2.92
CA VAL A 215 -21.80 3.30 -1.78
C VAL A 215 -20.34 3.61 -2.08
N GLU A 216 -19.70 2.73 -2.84
CA GLU A 216 -18.32 2.87 -3.30
C GLU A 216 -18.26 2.67 -4.81
N ILE A 217 -17.58 3.60 -5.50
CA ILE A 217 -17.15 3.46 -6.88
C ILE A 217 -15.63 3.44 -6.83
N LEU A 218 -15.05 2.24 -6.96
CA LEU A 218 -13.62 2.00 -6.78
C LEU A 218 -12.94 1.96 -8.15
N PHE A 219 -12.05 2.92 -8.39
CA PHE A 219 -11.27 2.98 -9.62
C PHE A 219 -10.00 2.15 -9.49
N VAL A 220 -9.87 1.14 -10.33
CA VAL A 220 -8.70 0.26 -10.38
C VAL A 220 -7.76 0.73 -11.48
N ALA A 221 -6.55 1.13 -11.08
CA ALA A 221 -5.52 1.62 -11.98
C ALA A 221 -4.24 0.79 -11.86
N ASP A 222 -3.57 0.59 -12.98
CA ASP A 222 -2.25 -0.05 -13.02
C ASP A 222 -1.18 0.99 -12.69
N ALA A 223 -0.37 0.72 -11.67
CA ALA A 223 0.70 1.61 -11.23
C ALA A 223 1.78 1.85 -12.30
N MET A 224 1.90 0.98 -13.30
CA MET A 224 2.83 1.12 -14.42
C MET A 224 2.34 2.09 -15.50
N THR A 225 1.03 2.38 -15.57
CA THR A 225 0.42 3.16 -16.66
C THR A 225 0.59 4.68 -16.54
N GLY A 226 1.37 5.14 -15.54
CA GLY A 226 1.87 6.52 -15.43
C GLY A 226 0.79 7.59 -15.60
N GLN A 227 0.96 8.45 -16.61
CA GLN A 227 0.08 9.60 -16.88
C GLN A 227 -1.28 9.22 -17.49
N ASP A 228 -1.38 8.10 -18.19
CA ASP A 228 -2.66 7.67 -18.79
C ASP A 228 -3.64 7.20 -17.71
N ALA A 229 -3.12 6.63 -16.61
CA ALA A 229 -3.89 6.35 -15.41
C ALA A 229 -4.52 7.63 -14.83
N VAL A 230 -3.77 8.74 -14.82
CA VAL A 230 -4.21 10.03 -14.26
C VAL A 230 -5.34 10.64 -15.09
N LYS A 231 -5.16 10.71 -16.42
CA LYS A 231 -6.20 11.20 -17.34
C LYS A 231 -7.47 10.37 -17.22
N SER A 232 -7.31 9.06 -17.10
CA SER A 232 -8.45 8.15 -16.98
C SER A 232 -9.17 8.36 -15.66
N ALA A 233 -8.43 8.41 -14.55
CA ALA A 233 -9.02 8.66 -13.24
C ALA A 233 -9.81 9.98 -13.21
N GLU A 234 -9.29 11.05 -13.83
CA GLU A 234 -9.98 12.34 -13.95
C GLU A 234 -11.32 12.22 -14.70
N ALA A 235 -11.31 11.56 -15.86
CA ALA A 235 -12.51 11.37 -16.68
C ALA A 235 -13.57 10.49 -15.99
N PHE A 236 -13.16 9.35 -15.40
CA PHE A 236 -14.07 8.50 -14.64
C PHE A 236 -14.62 9.24 -13.41
N HIS A 237 -13.80 10.04 -12.72
CA HIS A 237 -14.25 10.78 -11.55
C HIS A 237 -15.26 11.86 -11.93
N LYS A 238 -15.02 12.61 -13.02
CA LYS A 238 -15.92 13.65 -13.51
C LYS A 238 -17.32 13.13 -13.84
N ARG A 239 -17.42 11.91 -14.38
CA ARG A 239 -18.69 11.32 -14.84
C ARG A 239 -19.37 10.47 -13.77
N LEU A 240 -18.61 9.61 -13.10
CA LEU A 240 -19.15 8.65 -12.14
C LEU A 240 -19.01 9.10 -10.69
N GLY A 241 -18.12 10.04 -10.37
CA GLY A 241 -17.84 10.39 -8.98
C GLY A 241 -17.19 9.24 -8.21
N ILE A 242 -16.02 8.80 -8.67
CA ILE A 242 -15.19 7.80 -7.97
C ILE A 242 -15.04 8.20 -6.49
N THR A 243 -15.02 7.20 -5.61
CA THR A 243 -14.95 7.39 -4.15
C THR A 243 -13.66 6.87 -3.52
N GLY A 244 -12.89 6.09 -4.28
CA GLY A 244 -11.62 5.53 -3.86
C GLY A 244 -10.86 4.91 -5.02
N VAL A 245 -9.54 4.78 -4.85
CA VAL A 245 -8.64 4.22 -5.86
C VAL A 245 -7.96 2.97 -5.31
N ILE A 246 -7.82 1.97 -6.16
CA ILE A 246 -7.00 0.77 -5.91
C ILE A 246 -5.89 0.73 -6.96
N LEU A 247 -4.64 0.70 -6.52
CA LEU A 247 -3.50 0.55 -7.43
C LEU A 247 -3.08 -0.91 -7.50
N THR A 248 -2.94 -1.43 -8.71
CA THR A 248 -2.45 -2.78 -8.95
C THR A 248 -0.99 -2.77 -9.38
N LYS A 249 -0.32 -3.93 -9.33
CA LYS A 249 1.06 -4.13 -9.77
C LYS A 249 2.08 -3.24 -9.06
N MET A 250 1.84 -2.92 -7.78
CA MET A 250 2.77 -2.13 -6.97
C MET A 250 4.04 -2.91 -6.58
N ASP A 251 4.07 -4.21 -6.84
CA ASP A 251 5.22 -5.13 -6.70
C ASP A 251 6.19 -5.11 -7.89
N GLY A 252 5.76 -4.64 -9.06
CA GLY A 252 6.63 -4.50 -10.22
C GLY A 252 7.55 -3.28 -10.16
N ASP A 253 8.22 -2.98 -11.28
CA ASP A 253 9.00 -1.74 -11.52
C ASP A 253 8.07 -0.51 -11.68
N ALA A 254 7.04 -0.44 -10.83
CA ALA A 254 6.10 0.65 -10.80
C ALA A 254 6.84 1.90 -10.32
N ARG A 255 6.85 2.93 -11.16
CA ARG A 255 7.49 4.23 -10.88
C ARG A 255 6.82 4.98 -9.73
N GLY A 256 5.66 4.54 -9.25
CA GLY A 256 4.97 5.07 -8.07
C GLY A 256 4.32 6.44 -8.26
N GLY A 257 4.66 7.18 -9.33
CA GLY A 257 4.12 8.51 -9.59
C GLY A 257 2.62 8.56 -9.87
N ALA A 258 2.03 7.45 -10.34
CA ALA A 258 0.58 7.34 -10.53
C ALA A 258 -0.19 7.54 -9.21
N ALA A 259 0.34 7.06 -8.08
CA ALA A 259 -0.29 7.18 -6.76
C ALA A 259 -0.43 8.65 -6.32
N LEU A 260 0.67 9.39 -6.42
CA LEU A 260 0.71 10.82 -6.10
C LEU A 260 -0.20 11.63 -7.03
N SER A 261 -0.26 11.23 -8.30
CA SER A 261 -0.92 12.01 -9.35
C SER A 261 -2.43 11.83 -9.38
N ILE A 262 -2.92 10.59 -9.27
CA ILE A 262 -4.36 10.30 -9.33
C ILE A 262 -5.09 10.99 -8.18
N ARG A 263 -4.55 10.94 -6.96
CA ARG A 263 -5.16 11.57 -5.80
C ARG A 263 -5.21 13.09 -5.95
N HIS A 264 -4.14 13.72 -6.41
CA HIS A 264 -4.13 15.16 -6.60
C HIS A 264 -5.17 15.63 -7.63
N VAL A 265 -5.37 14.87 -8.70
CA VAL A 265 -6.31 15.23 -9.78
C VAL A 265 -7.76 14.92 -9.43
N THR A 266 -8.02 13.79 -8.76
CA THR A 266 -9.40 13.36 -8.43
C THR A 266 -9.86 13.83 -7.05
N GLY A 267 -8.94 14.22 -6.17
CA GLY A 267 -9.21 14.45 -4.74
C GLY A 267 -9.55 13.19 -3.94
N GLN A 268 -9.59 12.01 -4.59
CA GLN A 268 -10.04 10.77 -3.96
C GLN A 268 -8.89 10.00 -3.33
N PRO A 269 -9.14 9.32 -2.19
CA PRO A 269 -8.10 8.58 -1.49
C PRO A 269 -7.75 7.27 -2.20
N LEU A 270 -6.49 6.87 -2.09
CA LEU A 270 -6.08 5.48 -2.34
C LEU A 270 -6.53 4.65 -1.13
N LYS A 271 -7.29 3.58 -1.38
CA LYS A 271 -7.82 2.70 -0.33
C LYS A 271 -7.02 1.42 -0.19
N PHE A 272 -6.61 0.84 -1.32
CA PHE A 272 -5.85 -0.41 -1.34
C PHE A 272 -4.74 -0.40 -2.38
N VAL A 273 -3.77 -1.28 -2.17
CA VAL A 273 -2.69 -1.56 -3.11
C VAL A 273 -2.52 -3.06 -3.30
N GLY A 274 -2.45 -3.48 -4.55
CA GLY A 274 -2.11 -4.85 -4.95
C GLY A 274 -0.60 -5.01 -5.01
N VAL A 275 -0.05 -5.86 -4.14
CA VAL A 275 1.39 -6.03 -3.92
C VAL A 275 1.90 -7.40 -4.40
N GLY A 276 1.25 -7.97 -5.41
CA GLY A 276 1.59 -9.29 -5.93
C GLY A 276 0.50 -9.89 -6.80
N GLU A 277 0.76 -11.03 -7.43
CA GLU A 277 -0.24 -11.74 -8.24
C GLU A 277 -1.15 -12.65 -7.40
N LYS A 278 -0.67 -13.10 -6.23
CA LYS A 278 -1.43 -13.98 -5.34
C LYS A 278 -2.76 -13.35 -4.91
N LEU A 279 -3.76 -14.20 -4.66
CA LEU A 279 -5.13 -13.79 -4.34
C LEU A 279 -5.26 -13.06 -2.99
N ASP A 280 -4.30 -13.24 -2.10
CA ASP A 280 -4.20 -12.55 -0.81
C ASP A 280 -3.31 -11.29 -0.86
N ALA A 281 -2.66 -11.00 -2.00
CA ALA A 281 -1.79 -9.84 -2.16
C ALA A 281 -2.58 -8.55 -2.47
N LEU A 282 -3.41 -8.15 -1.52
CA LEU A 282 -4.12 -6.86 -1.48
C LEU A 282 -4.03 -6.30 -0.06
N GLU A 283 -3.41 -5.14 0.10
CA GLU A 283 -3.17 -4.50 1.39
C GLU A 283 -3.88 -3.14 1.46
N PRO A 284 -4.42 -2.74 2.62
CA PRO A 284 -4.86 -1.36 2.85
C PRO A 284 -3.73 -0.36 2.60
N PHE A 285 -4.08 0.80 2.04
CA PHE A 285 -3.09 1.84 1.76
C PHE A 285 -2.91 2.77 2.97
N HIS A 286 -1.68 2.82 3.47
CA HIS A 286 -1.26 3.71 4.56
C HIS A 286 -0.32 4.81 4.01
N PRO A 287 -0.83 6.05 3.84
CA PRO A 287 -0.06 7.12 3.20
C PRO A 287 1.24 7.52 3.92
N ASP A 288 1.21 7.56 5.25
CA ASP A 288 2.33 7.88 6.14
C ASP A 288 3.49 6.88 5.98
N ARG A 289 3.15 5.59 5.88
CA ARG A 289 4.11 4.51 5.63
C ARG A 289 4.65 4.59 4.22
N ALA A 290 3.79 4.87 3.24
CA ALA A 290 4.20 5.04 1.86
C ALA A 290 5.20 6.21 1.72
N ALA A 291 4.91 7.38 2.30
CA ALA A 291 5.82 8.52 2.29
C ALA A 291 7.16 8.23 3.00
N SER A 292 7.11 7.54 4.14
CA SER A 292 8.31 7.15 4.89
C SER A 292 9.18 6.15 4.10
N ARG A 293 8.57 5.17 3.42
CA ARG A 293 9.27 4.24 2.52
C ARG A 293 9.86 4.95 1.30
N ILE A 294 9.14 5.92 0.74
CA ILE A 294 9.65 6.77 -0.35
C ILE A 294 10.94 7.49 0.09
N LEU A 295 11.02 7.95 1.33
CA LEU A 295 12.21 8.64 1.83
C LEU A 295 13.31 7.73 2.39
N GLY A 296 13.12 6.41 2.35
CA GLY A 296 14.06 5.46 2.96
C GLY A 296 14.08 5.50 4.50
N MET A 297 13.03 6.05 5.11
CA MET A 297 12.86 6.14 6.56
C MET A 297 11.99 5.01 7.12
N GLY A 298 11.28 4.28 6.26
CA GLY A 298 10.38 3.22 6.66
C GLY A 298 10.95 1.85 6.35
N ASP A 299 11.33 1.10 7.39
CA ASP A 299 11.36 -0.38 7.35
C ASP A 299 11.38 -1.07 8.73
N ILE A 300 11.05 -0.36 9.81
CA ILE A 300 10.96 -0.98 11.15
C ILE A 300 9.50 -1.32 11.49
N LEU A 301 8.57 -0.35 11.41
CA LEU A 301 7.19 -0.54 11.85
C LEU A 301 6.39 -1.54 11.01
N SER A 302 6.55 -1.53 9.69
CA SER A 302 5.86 -2.48 8.81
C SER A 302 6.43 -3.90 8.90
N PHE A 303 7.72 -4.02 9.16
CA PHE A 303 8.35 -5.31 9.44
C PHE A 303 7.83 -5.88 10.76
N ILE A 304 7.70 -5.03 11.79
CA ILE A 304 7.12 -5.39 13.09
C ILE A 304 5.66 -5.84 12.93
N GLU A 305 4.83 -5.18 12.13
CA GLU A 305 3.44 -5.59 11.95
C GLU A 305 3.26 -6.88 11.13
N LYS A 306 4.04 -7.06 10.05
CA LYS A 306 4.05 -8.35 9.34
C LYS A 306 4.64 -9.48 10.19
N ALA A 307 5.59 -9.16 11.07
CA ALA A 307 6.05 -10.09 12.10
C ALA A 307 4.97 -10.33 13.17
N GLN A 308 4.17 -9.34 13.54
CA GLN A 308 3.01 -9.48 14.46
C GLN A 308 1.87 -10.30 13.86
N GLU A 309 1.69 -10.36 12.54
CA GLU A 309 0.77 -11.30 11.92
C GLU A 309 1.26 -12.75 12.01
N ALA A 310 2.58 -12.95 12.11
CA ALA A 310 3.23 -14.25 12.28
C ALA A 310 3.50 -14.62 13.75
N ILE A 311 3.40 -13.67 14.69
CA ILE A 311 3.74 -13.83 16.12
C ILE A 311 2.51 -13.55 16.98
N ASP A 312 2.31 -14.37 18.01
CA ASP A 312 1.16 -14.26 18.91
C ASP A 312 1.05 -12.84 19.55
N LYS A 313 -0.10 -12.17 19.35
CA LYS A 313 -0.36 -10.75 19.72
C LYS A 313 0.04 -10.40 21.15
N LYS A 314 0.00 -11.35 22.08
CA LYS A 314 0.39 -11.15 23.48
C LYS A 314 1.90 -10.89 23.65
N GLN A 315 2.74 -11.60 22.91
CA GLN A 315 4.20 -11.47 23.03
C GLN A 315 4.70 -10.12 22.46
N ALA A 316 4.06 -9.63 21.40
CA ALA A 316 4.42 -8.37 20.77
C ALA A 316 4.16 -7.15 21.67
N VAL A 317 3.03 -7.15 22.40
CA VAL A 317 2.66 -6.06 23.33
C VAL A 317 3.61 -6.02 24.53
N GLU A 318 3.99 -7.19 25.05
CA GLU A 318 4.93 -7.31 26.17
C GLU A 318 6.35 -6.86 25.77
N MET A 319 6.77 -7.21 24.55
CA MET A 319 8.03 -6.75 23.96
C MET A 319 8.06 -5.23 23.74
N GLN A 320 6.96 -4.66 23.22
CA GLN A 320 6.84 -3.22 23.02
C GLN A 320 7.00 -2.46 24.34
N ARG A 321 6.37 -2.95 25.42
CA ARG A 321 6.49 -2.36 26.75
C ARG A 321 7.95 -2.39 27.25
N LYS A 322 8.62 -3.54 27.17
CA LYS A 322 10.01 -3.70 27.64
C LYS A 322 11.03 -2.85 26.88
N LEU A 323 10.81 -2.62 25.58
CA LEU A 323 11.67 -1.75 24.76
C LEU A 323 11.50 -0.26 25.08
N ILE A 324 10.27 0.17 25.38
CA ILE A 324 9.96 1.55 25.78
C ILE A 324 10.50 1.84 27.18
N ASP A 325 10.41 0.86 28.08
CA ASP A 325 10.78 1.00 29.49
C ASP A 325 12.30 0.76 29.74
N ASN A 326 13.11 0.55 28.70
CA ASN A 326 14.55 0.20 28.79
C ASN A 326 14.84 -1.06 29.65
N GLU A 327 13.86 -1.95 29.82
CA GLU A 327 13.97 -3.21 30.60
C GLU A 327 14.41 -4.40 29.74
N PHE A 328 15.09 -4.15 28.61
CA PHE A 328 15.47 -5.20 27.69
C PHE A 328 16.66 -6.01 28.24
N THR A 329 16.44 -7.28 28.54
CA THR A 329 17.46 -8.15 29.17
C THR A 329 18.17 -9.07 28.16
N LEU A 330 19.31 -9.65 28.55
CA LEU A 330 19.99 -10.65 27.72
C LEU A 330 19.17 -11.94 27.61
N GLU A 331 18.30 -12.21 28.57
CA GLU A 331 17.34 -13.31 28.50
C GLU A 331 16.31 -13.11 27.39
N ASP A 332 15.75 -11.90 27.28
CA ASP A 332 14.85 -11.53 26.18
C ASP A 332 15.58 -11.63 24.83
N PHE A 333 16.84 -11.15 24.77
CA PHE A 333 17.67 -11.24 23.56
C PHE A 333 17.93 -12.70 23.12
N ARG A 334 18.23 -13.61 24.06
CA ARG A 334 18.39 -15.05 23.78
C ARG A 334 17.12 -15.65 23.20
N ASP A 335 15.97 -15.34 23.80
CA ASP A 335 14.70 -15.93 23.40
C ASP A 335 14.30 -15.46 21.99
N GLN A 336 14.66 -14.22 21.61
CA GLN A 336 14.54 -13.73 20.23
C GLN A 336 15.42 -14.51 19.24
N ILE A 337 16.69 -14.78 19.57
CA ILE A 337 17.57 -15.58 18.70
C ILE A 337 17.01 -17.01 18.53
N ARG A 338 16.43 -17.58 19.59
CA ARG A 338 15.78 -18.91 19.53
C ARG A 338 14.51 -18.90 18.68
N GLN A 339 13.71 -17.83 18.72
CA GLN A 339 12.54 -17.69 17.85
C GLN A 339 12.95 -17.54 16.39
N LEU A 340 13.96 -16.73 16.08
CA LEU A 340 14.52 -16.60 14.73
C LEU A 340 15.01 -17.94 14.18
N LYS A 341 15.67 -18.76 15.02
CA LYS A 341 16.09 -20.11 14.64
C LYS A 341 14.93 -21.07 14.36
N LYS A 342 13.75 -20.87 14.97
CA LYS A 342 12.54 -21.67 14.70
C LYS A 342 11.86 -21.33 13.37
N LEU A 343 12.10 -20.13 12.83
CA LEU A 343 11.51 -19.67 11.57
C LEU A 343 12.23 -20.21 10.33
N GLY A 344 13.28 -21.01 10.51
CA GLY A 344 14.06 -21.64 9.42
C GLY A 344 15.36 -20.91 9.10
N PRO A 345 16.07 -21.31 8.03
CA PRO A 345 17.35 -20.71 7.66
C PRO A 345 17.18 -19.22 7.41
N LEU A 346 17.94 -18.40 8.12
CA LEU A 346 17.91 -16.94 7.97
C LEU A 346 18.26 -16.51 6.54
N GLU A 347 19.04 -17.31 5.80
CA GLU A 347 19.29 -17.14 4.37
C GLU A 347 18.00 -17.13 3.53
N GLY A 348 16.97 -17.88 3.92
CA GLY A 348 15.64 -17.86 3.28
C GLY A 348 14.86 -16.57 3.54
N ILE A 349 14.99 -16.00 4.74
CA ILE A 349 14.35 -14.74 5.13
C ILE A 349 15.13 -13.54 4.55
N LEU A 350 16.47 -13.60 4.56
CA LEU A 350 17.39 -12.62 3.96
C LEU A 350 17.27 -12.60 2.42
N SER A 351 17.07 -13.75 1.77
CA SER A 351 16.83 -13.80 0.33
C SER A 351 15.47 -13.23 -0.08
N MET A 352 14.49 -13.24 0.82
CA MET A 352 13.19 -12.60 0.66
C MET A 352 13.18 -11.09 1.00
N MET A 353 14.25 -10.55 1.58
CA MET A 353 14.34 -9.11 1.87
C MET A 353 14.64 -8.29 0.60
N PRO A 354 14.01 -7.11 0.44
CA PRO A 354 14.17 -6.26 -0.74
C PRO A 354 15.59 -5.69 -0.87
N ASN A 355 16.04 -5.47 -2.10
CA ASN A 355 17.40 -5.01 -2.45
C ASN A 355 17.55 -3.48 -2.33
N MET A 356 17.29 -2.89 -1.15
CA MET A 356 17.37 -1.43 -0.98
C MET A 356 18.27 -0.98 0.17
N GLY A 357 19.13 0.02 -0.09
CA GLY A 357 19.87 0.76 0.93
C GLY A 357 20.81 -0.10 1.79
N ILE A 358 20.87 0.21 3.10
CA ILE A 358 21.70 -0.47 4.12
C ILE A 358 21.40 -1.99 4.19
N LEU A 359 20.21 -2.42 3.74
CA LEU A 359 19.80 -3.82 3.72
C LEU A 359 20.49 -4.63 2.61
N LYS A 360 20.99 -3.97 1.55
CA LYS A 360 21.81 -4.61 0.51
C LYS A 360 23.15 -5.10 1.08
N ASP A 361 23.72 -4.34 2.00
CA ASP A 361 24.97 -4.70 2.67
C ASP A 361 24.73 -5.82 3.69
N LEU A 362 23.54 -5.88 4.31
CA LEU A 362 23.11 -6.97 5.19
C LEU A 362 22.85 -8.30 4.45
N LYS A 363 22.46 -8.26 3.17
CA LYS A 363 22.28 -9.46 2.34
C LYS A 363 23.57 -10.25 2.11
N ASN A 364 24.71 -9.54 2.14
CA ASN A 364 26.05 -10.13 2.00
C ASN A 364 26.68 -10.48 3.36
N VAL A 365 26.02 -10.13 4.47
CA VAL A 365 26.42 -10.60 5.79
C VAL A 365 26.02 -12.07 5.85
N LYS A 366 27.02 -12.95 5.73
CA LYS A 366 26.87 -14.36 6.11
C LYS A 366 26.57 -14.39 7.60
N VAL A 367 25.29 -14.48 7.95
CA VAL A 367 24.88 -14.77 9.32
C VAL A 367 25.26 -16.23 9.58
N ASP A 368 26.38 -16.44 10.26
CA ASP A 368 26.79 -17.78 10.65
C ASP A 368 25.85 -18.27 11.75
N GLU A 369 24.98 -19.25 11.43
CA GLU A 369 24.11 -19.89 12.41
C GLU A 369 24.90 -20.49 13.59
N LYS A 370 26.18 -20.82 13.38
CA LYS A 370 27.07 -21.26 14.46
C LYS A 370 27.42 -20.13 15.41
N GLU A 371 27.61 -18.91 14.92
CA GLU A 371 27.85 -17.72 15.76
C GLU A 371 26.62 -17.38 16.59
N MET A 372 25.42 -17.45 16.00
CA MET A 372 24.17 -17.31 16.76
C MET A 372 24.04 -18.39 17.84
N GLY A 373 24.40 -19.63 17.51
CA GLY A 373 24.47 -20.73 18.48
C GLY A 373 25.46 -20.45 19.63
N ARG A 374 26.63 -19.87 19.33
CA ARG A 374 27.62 -19.45 20.34
C ARG A 374 27.08 -18.35 21.24
N VAL A 375 26.44 -17.34 20.68
CA VAL A 375 25.82 -16.24 21.46
C VAL A 375 24.75 -16.78 22.41
N VAL A 376 23.87 -17.69 21.94
CA VAL A 376 22.89 -18.36 22.81
C VAL A 376 23.58 -19.16 23.90
N ALA A 377 24.63 -19.92 23.56
CA ALA A 377 25.38 -20.72 24.53
C ALA A 377 26.08 -19.84 25.60
N ILE A 378 26.62 -18.69 25.21
CA ILE A 378 27.21 -17.70 26.12
C ILE A 378 26.15 -17.20 27.10
N ILE A 379 24.97 -16.79 26.61
CA ILE A 379 23.88 -16.30 27.47
C ILE A 379 23.33 -17.41 28.38
N ASP A 380 23.20 -18.64 27.88
CA ASP A 380 22.79 -19.79 28.68
C ASP A 380 23.81 -20.17 29.76
N SER A 381 25.08 -19.81 29.58
CA SER A 381 26.15 -20.01 30.57
C SER A 381 26.17 -18.94 31.65
N MET A 382 25.49 -17.81 31.45
CA MET A 382 25.36 -16.75 32.45
C MET A 382 24.36 -17.15 33.55
N THR A 383 24.55 -16.58 34.74
CA THR A 383 23.60 -16.66 35.85
C THR A 383 22.34 -15.81 35.59
N PRO A 384 21.21 -16.09 36.26
CA PRO A 384 20.00 -15.27 36.13
C PRO A 384 20.19 -13.79 36.50
N GLY A 385 21.19 -13.46 37.34
CA GLY A 385 21.55 -12.08 37.67
C GLY A 385 22.20 -11.36 36.48
N GLU A 386 23.19 -11.99 35.86
CA GLU A 386 23.91 -11.45 34.69
C GLU A 386 23.00 -11.32 33.48
N ARG A 387 22.08 -12.29 33.27
CA ARG A 387 21.13 -12.22 32.16
C ARG A 387 20.16 -11.04 32.27
N ARG A 388 19.72 -10.72 33.49
CA ARG A 388 18.76 -9.65 33.76
C ARG A 388 19.39 -8.27 33.87
N ASN A 389 20.70 -8.20 34.13
CA ASN A 389 21.43 -6.95 34.23
C ASN A 389 22.81 -7.08 33.57
N HIS A 390 22.89 -6.69 32.30
CA HIS A 390 24.14 -6.77 31.54
C HIS A 390 25.26 -5.85 32.08
N MET A 391 24.94 -4.89 32.95
CA MET A 391 25.90 -3.93 33.52
C MET A 391 26.82 -4.55 34.58
N ILE A 392 26.53 -5.78 35.04
CA ILE A 392 27.35 -6.48 36.04
C ILE A 392 28.37 -7.44 35.40
N ILE A 393 28.38 -7.52 34.06
CA ILE A 393 29.30 -8.36 33.30
C ILE A 393 30.63 -7.59 33.19
N ASN A 394 31.65 -8.10 33.87
CA ASN A 394 33.01 -7.59 33.76
C ASN A 394 33.79 -8.47 32.77
N GLY A 395 34.51 -7.83 31.84
CA GLY A 395 35.29 -8.49 30.80
C GLY A 395 36.61 -9.07 31.28
#